data_AF-A0A7S3FDR7-F1
#
_entry.id   AF-A0A7S3FDR7-F1
#
_cell.length_a   1.000
_cell.length_b   1.000
_cell.length_c   1.000
_cell.angle_alpha   90.00
_cell.angle_beta   90.00
_cell.angle_gamma   90.00
#
_symmetry.space_group_name_H-M   'P 1'
#
loop_
_entity.id
_entity.type
_entity.pdbx_description
1 polymer ?
#
loop_
_entity_poly.entity_id
_entity_poly.type
_entity_poly.pdbx_seq_one_letter_code
_entity_poly.pdbx_strand_id
1 'polypeptide(L)'
;MELSHGTVAVTLSHNPNISAYMVTNGVVSAADEADLVQPLKEGAALFLATTRATTPMQKLGNCTDPSTSCRHDADCSVGGHTDPPLSYGICDESSGYCITQGWCPKPYTAGANTQVSQLDGIEHLAITLIGTIDFPRLGGKNNWMTTEDGRNAKVTWSLPTVLKRGGVDQVEVTASGAVLSLVLKWSCQLGPGSKECLPALKVYDIGKGAGFYNEYAQYYQQSEGGTPVLHRDLNQARGIRLLVSSRGVARKIDAYACVLQLFVALALIPIASMLADLIMQNLFSERRHYREYKTETTPDFSDVRAKVEQMEKHTKSQNAKRLEYGEE
;
A
#
# COMPACT_ATOMS: atom_id res chain seq x y z
N MET A 1 7.62 3.58 18.92
CA MET A 1 7.32 2.87 17.65
C MET A 1 6.75 3.89 16.69
N GLU A 2 7.15 3.87 15.42
CA GLU A 2 6.67 4.81 14.40
C GLU A 2 6.33 4.05 13.12
N LEU A 3 5.22 4.43 12.51
CA LEU A 3 4.80 3.98 11.19
C LEU A 3 5.18 5.07 10.19
N SER A 4 5.71 4.67 9.04
CA SER A 4 6.04 5.63 7.99
C SER A 4 5.77 5.08 6.60
N HIS A 5 5.55 6.02 5.69
CA HIS A 5 5.45 5.82 4.26
C HIS A 5 6.73 6.35 3.62
N GLY A 6 7.33 5.52 2.77
CA GLY A 6 8.53 5.87 2.03
C GLY A 6 8.24 6.07 0.55
N THR A 7 9.24 6.54 -0.19
CA THR A 7 9.18 6.63 -1.64
C THR A 7 9.78 5.37 -2.27
N VAL A 8 9.24 4.95 -3.41
CA VAL A 8 9.81 3.86 -4.21
C VAL A 8 9.80 4.30 -5.65
N ALA A 9 10.95 4.16 -6.31
CA ALA A 9 11.06 4.22 -7.75
C ALA A 9 11.18 2.80 -8.30
N VAL A 10 10.64 2.59 -9.49
CA VAL A 10 10.66 1.31 -10.19
C VAL A 10 11.25 1.53 -11.58
N THR A 11 12.18 0.67 -11.98
CA THR A 11 12.76 0.66 -13.32
C THR A 11 12.76 -0.75 -13.88
N LEU A 12 12.62 -0.87 -15.20
CA LEU A 12 12.77 -2.14 -15.89
C LEU A 12 14.27 -2.34 -16.15
N SER A 13 14.78 -3.54 -15.91
CA SER A 13 16.13 -3.91 -16.29
C SER A 13 16.11 -5.19 -17.12
N HIS A 14 17.04 -5.30 -18.07
CA HIS A 14 17.21 -6.48 -18.90
C HIS A 14 18.63 -7.04 -18.72
N ASN A 15 18.80 -8.33 -18.99
CA ASN A 15 20.12 -8.94 -19.03
C ASN A 15 20.87 -8.44 -20.28
N PRO A 16 22.08 -7.86 -20.16
CA PRO A 16 22.81 -7.34 -21.33
C PRO A 16 23.13 -8.39 -22.40
N ASN A 17 23.05 -9.68 -22.07
CA ASN A 17 23.33 -10.78 -23.00
C ASN A 17 22.07 -11.38 -23.65
N ILE A 18 20.86 -11.05 -23.18
CA ILE A 18 19.59 -11.61 -23.70
C ILE A 18 18.52 -10.53 -23.65
N SER A 19 18.00 -10.14 -24.81
CA SER A 19 16.99 -9.09 -24.95
C SER A 19 15.60 -9.69 -25.12
N ALA A 20 14.60 -9.06 -24.50
CA ALA A 20 13.21 -9.28 -24.87
C ALA A 20 12.94 -8.73 -26.27
N TYR A 21 11.97 -9.30 -26.98
CA TYR A 21 11.61 -8.86 -28.32
C TYR A 21 10.09 -8.90 -28.51
N MET A 22 9.61 -8.08 -29.44
CA MET A 22 8.22 -8.10 -29.87
C MET A 22 8.10 -8.91 -31.16
N VAL A 23 7.12 -9.79 -31.22
CA VAL A 23 6.77 -10.57 -32.42
C VAL A 23 5.52 -9.96 -33.03
N THR A 24 5.63 -9.51 -34.29
CA THR A 24 4.51 -8.94 -35.05
C THR A 24 4.36 -9.73 -36.34
N ASN A 25 3.25 -10.45 -36.54
CA ASN A 25 3.01 -11.27 -37.73
C ASN A 25 4.19 -12.21 -38.09
N GLY A 26 4.89 -12.75 -37.09
CA GLY A 26 6.05 -13.64 -37.27
C GLY A 26 7.39 -12.92 -37.52
N VAL A 27 7.40 -11.58 -37.62
CA VAL A 27 8.62 -10.77 -37.68
C VAL A 27 9.06 -10.39 -36.27
N VAL A 28 10.34 -10.59 -35.98
CA VAL A 28 10.96 -10.26 -34.69
C VAL A 28 11.55 -8.86 -34.75
N SER A 29 11.17 -8.01 -33.81
CA SER A 29 11.77 -6.69 -33.59
C SER A 29 12.34 -6.60 -32.17
N ALA A 30 13.57 -6.09 -32.04
CA ALA A 30 14.14 -5.80 -30.73
C ALA A 30 13.26 -4.80 -29.96
N ALA A 31 13.11 -5.01 -28.66
CA ALA A 31 12.34 -4.13 -27.78
C ALA A 31 13.16 -3.79 -26.54
N ASP A 32 13.25 -2.50 -26.24
CA ASP A 32 13.98 -2.00 -25.08
C ASP A 32 13.03 -1.45 -23.99
N GLU A 33 13.60 -0.84 -22.95
CA GLU A 33 12.80 -0.23 -21.87
C GLU A 33 11.86 0.87 -22.39
N ALA A 34 12.28 1.64 -23.40
CA ALA A 34 11.48 2.73 -23.96
C ALA A 34 10.30 2.23 -24.79
N ASP A 35 10.44 1.05 -25.42
CA ASP A 35 9.37 0.41 -26.19
C ASP A 35 8.34 -0.30 -25.30
N LEU A 36 8.80 -0.85 -24.18
CA LEU A 36 8.02 -1.73 -23.31
C LEU A 36 7.30 -0.98 -22.17
N VAL A 37 7.86 0.14 -21.70
CA VAL A 37 7.33 0.89 -20.55
C VAL A 37 6.56 2.13 -20.98
N GLN A 38 5.26 2.22 -20.62
CA GLN A 38 4.46 3.39 -21.00
C GLN A 38 3.29 3.76 -20.07
N PRO A 39 3.13 5.01 -19.63
CA PRO A 39 4.00 6.16 -19.89
C PRO A 39 5.31 6.06 -19.10
N LEU A 40 6.38 6.60 -19.67
CA LEU A 40 7.75 6.58 -19.12
C LEU A 40 7.93 7.37 -17.80
N LYS A 41 6.86 7.94 -17.23
CA LYS A 41 6.91 8.93 -16.14
C LYS A 41 5.98 8.62 -14.96
N GLU A 42 5.71 7.36 -14.66
CA GLU A 42 5.08 6.99 -13.39
C GLU A 42 6.16 6.72 -12.33
N GLY A 43 6.26 7.56 -11.30
CA GLY A 43 7.27 7.40 -10.25
C GLY A 43 6.97 6.23 -9.29
N ALA A 44 5.69 5.99 -9.01
CA ALA A 44 5.22 4.95 -8.09
C ALA A 44 4.46 3.81 -8.80
N ALA A 45 4.58 3.74 -10.12
CA ALA A 45 3.96 2.69 -10.92
C ALA A 45 4.74 2.46 -12.21
N LEU A 46 4.63 1.26 -12.78
CA LEU A 46 5.24 0.89 -14.05
C LEU A 46 4.20 0.11 -14.85
N PHE A 47 3.94 0.50 -16.09
CA PHE A 47 3.17 -0.32 -17.00
C PHE A 47 4.07 -0.93 -18.06
N LEU A 48 4.07 -2.25 -18.12
CA LEU A 48 4.78 -3.07 -19.10
C LEU A 48 3.76 -3.59 -20.12
N ALA A 49 3.86 -3.11 -21.36
CA ALA A 49 3.01 -3.59 -22.44
C ALA A 49 3.45 -5.00 -22.88
N THR A 50 2.56 -5.99 -22.73
CA THR A 50 2.80 -7.37 -23.18
C THR A 50 2.21 -7.64 -24.54
N THR A 51 1.10 -6.99 -24.87
CA THR A 51 0.46 -7.05 -26.19
C THR A 51 0.18 -5.63 -26.65
N ARG A 52 0.51 -5.32 -27.89
CA ARG A 52 0.28 -4.00 -28.51
C ARG A 52 -0.39 -4.19 -29.86
N ALA A 53 -1.58 -3.64 -30.03
CA ALA A 53 -2.24 -3.53 -31.31
C ALA A 53 -1.98 -2.13 -31.88
N THR A 54 -1.23 -2.05 -32.98
CA THR A 54 -0.87 -0.80 -33.64
C THR A 54 -1.66 -0.66 -34.94
N THR A 55 -2.37 0.45 -35.09
CA THR A 55 -3.02 0.86 -36.35
C THR A 55 -2.25 2.06 -36.90
N PRO A 56 -1.34 1.85 -37.86
CA PRO A 56 -0.45 2.90 -38.34
C PRO A 56 -1.14 3.84 -39.33
N MET A 57 -0.50 4.99 -39.56
CA MET A 57 -0.82 5.96 -40.62
C MET A 57 -2.24 6.50 -40.58
N GLN A 58 -2.86 6.59 -39.40
CA GLN A 58 -4.17 7.22 -39.29
C GLN A 58 -4.08 8.69 -39.67
N LYS A 59 -4.99 9.16 -40.53
CA LYS A 59 -5.18 10.58 -40.83
C LYS A 59 -6.61 11.00 -40.54
N LEU A 60 -6.81 12.30 -40.34
CA LEU A 60 -8.15 12.83 -40.13
C LEU A 60 -8.94 12.75 -41.45
N GLY A 61 -10.12 12.15 -41.41
CA GLY A 61 -10.96 11.98 -42.59
C GLY A 61 -12.27 11.28 -42.25
N ASN A 62 -13.01 10.90 -43.30
CA ASN A 62 -14.28 10.18 -43.17
C ASN A 62 -14.03 8.71 -43.48
N CYS A 63 -14.40 7.83 -42.54
CA CYS A 63 -14.32 6.39 -42.73
C CYS A 63 -15.39 5.65 -41.91
N THR A 64 -15.58 4.39 -42.27
CA THR A 64 -16.51 3.47 -41.62
C THR A 64 -16.02 3.09 -40.22
N ASP A 65 -16.88 3.12 -39.21
CA ASP A 65 -16.56 2.70 -37.84
C ASP A 65 -17.05 1.27 -37.56
N PRO A 66 -16.14 0.31 -37.30
CA PRO A 66 -16.51 -1.10 -37.05
C PRO A 66 -17.37 -1.31 -35.81
N SER A 67 -17.41 -0.34 -34.90
CA SER A 67 -18.24 -0.41 -33.68
C SER A 67 -19.71 -0.10 -33.94
N THR A 68 -20.05 0.48 -35.09
CA THR A 68 -21.40 0.90 -35.45
C THR A 68 -21.84 0.22 -36.74
N SER A 69 -22.41 -0.98 -36.60
CA SER A 69 -23.00 -1.71 -37.73
C SER A 69 -24.33 -1.08 -38.16
N CYS A 70 -24.58 -1.03 -39.46
CA CYS A 70 -25.81 -0.49 -40.03
C CYS A 70 -26.24 -1.29 -41.27
N ARG A 71 -27.53 -1.20 -41.60
CA ARG A 71 -28.09 -1.67 -42.88
C ARG A 71 -28.70 -0.51 -43.68
N HIS A 72 -29.21 0.49 -42.98
CA HIS A 72 -29.79 1.70 -43.55
C HIS A 72 -29.26 2.94 -42.83
N ASP A 73 -29.28 4.10 -43.49
CA ASP A 73 -28.86 5.39 -42.91
C ASP A 73 -29.58 5.72 -41.60
N ALA A 74 -30.83 5.28 -41.46
CA ALA A 74 -31.60 5.42 -40.23
C ALA A 74 -30.88 4.78 -39.03
N ASP A 75 -30.21 3.63 -39.21
CA ASP A 75 -29.50 2.92 -38.13
C ASP A 75 -28.33 3.75 -37.58
N CYS A 76 -27.70 4.55 -38.43
CA CYS A 76 -26.63 5.48 -38.05
C CYS A 76 -27.14 6.72 -37.30
N SER A 77 -28.46 6.86 -37.21
CA SER A 77 -29.14 7.94 -36.49
C SER A 77 -29.76 7.48 -35.16
N VAL A 78 -29.92 6.16 -34.93
CA VAL A 78 -30.59 5.62 -33.73
C VAL A 78 -29.57 5.29 -32.64
N GLY A 79 -29.70 5.95 -31.48
CA GLY A 79 -28.84 5.73 -30.30
C GLY A 79 -28.17 6.99 -29.74
N GLY A 80 -28.43 8.17 -30.31
CA GLY A 80 -27.87 9.45 -29.84
C GLY A 80 -26.58 9.89 -30.53
N HIS A 81 -26.21 9.28 -31.65
CA HIS A 81 -25.02 9.61 -32.44
C HIS A 81 -25.28 10.45 -33.69
N THR A 82 -26.28 11.33 -33.64
CA THR A 82 -26.22 12.55 -34.45
C THR A 82 -25.40 13.56 -33.65
N ASP A 83 -24.07 13.49 -33.79
CA ASP A 83 -23.16 14.53 -33.32
C ASP A 83 -22.55 15.22 -34.55
N PRO A 84 -23.29 16.08 -35.29
CA PRO A 84 -22.68 16.89 -36.33
C PRO A 84 -21.67 17.82 -35.64
N PRO A 85 -20.36 17.77 -35.97
CA PRO A 85 -19.77 17.44 -37.28
C PRO A 85 -19.14 16.03 -37.44
N LEU A 86 -19.16 15.17 -36.42
CA LEU A 86 -18.44 13.89 -36.38
C LEU A 86 -19.19 12.69 -36.96
N SER A 87 -20.52 12.74 -37.01
CA SER A 87 -21.35 11.69 -37.61
C SER A 87 -22.33 12.31 -38.60
N TYR A 88 -22.38 11.76 -39.82
CA TYR A 88 -23.26 12.24 -40.89
C TYR A 88 -24.57 11.46 -40.98
N GLY A 89 -24.73 10.39 -40.19
CA GLY A 89 -25.90 9.51 -40.25
C GLY A 89 -26.00 8.68 -41.54
N ILE A 90 -24.87 8.45 -42.22
CA ILE A 90 -24.81 7.72 -43.49
C ILE A 90 -24.24 6.32 -43.25
N CYS A 91 -24.93 5.30 -43.76
CA CYS A 91 -24.49 3.92 -43.74
C CYS A 91 -23.75 3.58 -45.05
N ASP A 92 -22.57 2.99 -44.96
CA ASP A 92 -21.92 2.39 -46.12
C ASP A 92 -22.44 0.97 -46.32
N GLU A 93 -23.31 0.77 -47.31
CA GLU A 93 -23.92 -0.54 -47.62
C GLU A 93 -22.89 -1.62 -47.98
N SER A 94 -21.70 -1.22 -48.48
CA SER A 94 -20.66 -2.17 -48.89
C SER A 94 -19.92 -2.79 -47.71
N SER A 95 -19.64 -1.99 -46.67
CA SER A 95 -18.99 -2.45 -45.45
C SER A 95 -19.99 -2.84 -44.35
N GLY A 96 -21.22 -2.32 -44.39
CA GLY A 96 -22.25 -2.50 -43.38
C GLY A 96 -22.02 -1.68 -42.11
N TYR A 97 -21.29 -0.55 -42.22
CA TYR A 97 -20.91 0.28 -41.07
C TYR A 97 -21.16 1.77 -41.33
N CYS A 98 -21.42 2.52 -40.26
CA CYS A 98 -21.68 3.95 -40.34
C CYS A 98 -20.42 4.76 -40.66
N ILE A 99 -20.55 5.79 -41.49
CA ILE A 99 -19.48 6.72 -41.83
C ILE A 99 -19.37 7.80 -40.75
N THR A 100 -18.18 7.94 -40.16
CA THR A 100 -17.86 8.95 -39.15
C THR A 100 -16.61 9.74 -39.54
N GLN A 101 -16.57 11.01 -39.17
CA GLN A 101 -15.37 11.84 -39.26
C GLN A 101 -14.49 11.56 -38.04
N GLY A 102 -13.24 11.19 -38.28
CA GLY A 102 -12.29 10.88 -37.23
C GLY A 102 -10.94 10.45 -37.78
N TRP A 103 -10.20 9.70 -36.98
CA TRP A 103 -8.91 9.15 -37.39
C TRP A 103 -9.10 7.83 -38.15
N CYS A 104 -8.65 7.83 -39.39
CA CYS A 104 -8.89 6.78 -40.37
C CYS A 104 -7.58 6.19 -40.90
N PRO A 105 -7.46 4.86 -41.04
CA PRO A 105 -8.51 3.86 -40.81
C PRO A 105 -8.77 3.61 -39.31
N LYS A 106 -10.02 3.30 -38.95
CA LYS A 106 -10.37 2.87 -37.59
C LYS A 106 -9.73 1.52 -37.26
N PRO A 107 -9.34 1.27 -36.00
CA PRO A 107 -8.79 -0.03 -35.61
C PRO A 107 -9.86 -1.12 -35.80
N TYR A 108 -9.52 -2.18 -36.51
CA TYR A 108 -10.34 -3.38 -36.57
C TYR A 108 -9.80 -4.38 -35.52
N THR A 109 -10.70 -5.04 -34.79
CA THR A 109 -10.34 -5.96 -33.68
C THR A 109 -9.40 -7.11 -34.07
N ALA A 110 -9.32 -7.43 -35.37
CA ALA A 110 -8.21 -8.15 -36.00
C ALA A 110 -8.39 -8.05 -37.53
N GLY A 111 -7.48 -7.39 -38.26
CA GLY A 111 -7.63 -7.19 -39.70
C GLY A 111 -6.44 -6.50 -40.37
N ALA A 112 -6.51 -6.33 -41.70
CA ALA A 112 -5.41 -5.90 -42.58
C ALA A 112 -4.64 -4.64 -42.14
N ASN A 113 -5.28 -3.74 -41.39
CA ASN A 113 -4.74 -2.43 -41.01
C ASN A 113 -4.24 -2.37 -39.56
N THR A 114 -4.48 -3.40 -38.74
CA THR A 114 -4.06 -3.41 -37.34
C THR A 114 -3.09 -4.55 -37.11
N GLN A 115 -1.87 -4.22 -36.69
CA GLN A 115 -0.80 -5.16 -36.45
C GLN A 115 -0.74 -5.46 -34.95
N VAL A 116 -0.81 -6.74 -34.58
CA VAL A 116 -0.69 -7.16 -33.18
C VAL A 116 0.73 -7.65 -32.93
N SER A 117 1.40 -6.98 -32.01
CA SER A 117 2.72 -7.33 -31.50
C SER A 117 2.57 -7.94 -30.12
N GLN A 118 3.17 -9.10 -29.89
CA GLN A 118 3.21 -9.75 -28.58
C GLN A 118 4.64 -9.84 -28.07
N LEU A 119 4.81 -9.57 -26.77
CA LEU A 119 6.07 -9.68 -26.07
C LEU A 119 6.44 -11.15 -25.87
N ASP A 120 7.67 -11.47 -26.23
CA ASP A 120 8.30 -12.76 -25.95
C ASP A 120 9.61 -12.53 -25.20
N GLY A 121 10.04 -13.51 -24.40
CA GLY A 121 11.22 -13.38 -23.53
C GLY A 121 10.99 -12.61 -22.22
N ILE A 122 9.76 -12.62 -21.69
CA ILE A 122 9.40 -11.97 -20.41
C ILE A 122 10.20 -12.54 -19.22
N GLU A 123 10.70 -13.77 -19.34
CA GLU A 123 11.58 -14.44 -18.37
C GLU A 123 12.96 -13.81 -18.23
N HIS A 124 13.39 -13.04 -19.23
CA HIS A 124 14.68 -12.34 -19.23
C HIS A 124 14.58 -10.92 -18.67
N LEU A 125 13.36 -10.46 -18.36
CA LEU A 125 13.12 -9.16 -17.76
C LEU A 125 13.23 -9.22 -16.23
N ALA A 126 13.77 -8.15 -15.67
CA ALA A 126 13.87 -7.92 -14.24
C ALA A 126 13.31 -6.54 -13.89
N ILE A 127 12.84 -6.42 -12.66
CA ILE A 127 12.39 -5.15 -12.08
C ILE A 127 13.37 -4.78 -11.00
N THR A 128 13.85 -3.55 -11.06
CA THR A 128 14.66 -2.95 -10.00
C THR A 128 13.81 -1.97 -9.23
N LEU A 129 13.68 -2.18 -7.92
CA LEU A 129 13.03 -1.25 -7.01
C LEU A 129 14.09 -0.50 -6.23
N ILE A 130 13.96 0.83 -6.22
CA ILE A 130 14.80 1.73 -5.44
C ILE A 130 13.88 2.36 -4.39
N GLY A 131 13.91 1.80 -3.19
CA GLY A 131 13.07 2.23 -2.07
C GLY A 131 13.85 3.07 -1.07
N THR A 132 13.22 4.13 -0.58
CA THR A 132 13.65 4.84 0.63
C THR A 132 12.52 4.85 1.64
N ILE A 133 12.87 5.03 2.91
CA ILE A 133 11.91 5.28 3.97
C ILE A 133 12.59 6.10 5.08
N ASP A 134 11.84 7.03 5.64
CA ASP A 134 12.29 7.88 6.73
C ASP A 134 11.34 7.80 7.92
N PHE A 135 11.84 7.96 9.14
CA PHE A 135 11.08 7.92 10.38
C PHE A 135 11.33 9.23 11.17
N PRO A 136 10.61 10.32 10.84
CA PRO A 136 10.92 11.65 11.35
C PRO A 136 10.87 11.79 12.88
N ARG A 137 10.01 11.02 13.58
CA ARG A 137 9.90 11.11 15.05
C ARG A 137 10.98 10.32 15.76
N LEU A 138 11.48 9.24 15.16
CA LEU A 138 12.51 8.38 15.75
C LEU A 138 13.93 8.69 15.25
N GLY A 139 14.06 9.40 14.12
CA GLY A 139 15.29 9.68 13.39
C GLY A 139 16.02 10.95 13.84
N GLY A 140 17.31 10.78 14.15
CA GLY A 140 18.30 11.87 14.14
C GLY A 140 19.07 11.86 12.82
N LYS A 141 19.77 12.96 12.51
CA LYS A 141 20.42 13.34 11.23
C LYS A 141 21.23 12.29 10.43
N ASN A 142 21.45 11.07 10.91
CA ASN A 142 22.32 10.06 10.30
C ASN A 142 21.65 8.68 10.09
N ASN A 143 20.32 8.56 10.23
CA ASN A 143 19.64 7.25 10.20
C ASN A 143 18.97 6.93 8.85
N TRP A 144 19.55 7.39 7.75
CA TRP A 144 19.17 6.93 6.41
C TRP A 144 19.50 5.44 6.32
N MET A 145 18.47 4.59 6.31
CA MET A 145 18.61 3.14 6.22
C MET A 145 18.86 2.76 4.77
N THR A 146 20.03 2.20 4.52
CA THR A 146 20.62 2.25 3.19
C THR A 146 21.36 0.97 2.86
N THR A 147 21.01 0.35 1.72
CA THR A 147 21.85 -0.68 1.10
C THR A 147 23.01 -0.03 0.36
N GLU A 148 24.08 -0.80 0.15
CA GLU A 148 25.30 -0.64 -0.68
C GLU A 148 25.89 0.79 -0.85
N ASP A 149 25.09 1.78 -1.20
CA ASP A 149 25.49 3.18 -1.45
C ASP A 149 25.22 4.14 -0.27
N GLY A 150 24.71 3.66 0.85
CA GLY A 150 24.48 4.53 2.00
C GLY A 150 23.34 5.56 1.80
N ARG A 151 22.48 5.41 0.76
CA ARG A 151 21.32 6.30 0.49
C ARG A 151 19.97 5.65 0.13
N ASN A 152 19.94 4.50 -0.56
CA ASN A 152 18.69 3.85 -0.99
C ASN A 152 18.75 2.33 -0.80
N ALA A 153 17.61 1.64 -0.63
CA ALA A 153 17.52 0.19 -0.82
C ALA A 153 17.31 -0.13 -2.30
N LYS A 154 18.34 -0.64 -2.98
CA LYS A 154 18.23 -1.12 -4.36
C LYS A 154 18.08 -2.62 -4.34
N VAL A 155 16.97 -3.12 -4.86
CA VAL A 155 16.74 -4.56 -4.93
C VAL A 155 16.16 -4.93 -6.29
N THR A 156 16.79 -5.92 -6.92
CA THR A 156 16.42 -6.41 -8.25
C THR A 156 15.77 -7.79 -8.12
N TRP A 157 14.64 -7.99 -8.79
CA TRP A 157 13.95 -9.27 -8.87
C TRP A 157 13.64 -9.61 -10.33
N SER A 158 13.76 -10.89 -10.70
CA SER A 158 13.26 -11.33 -12.01
C SER A 158 11.73 -11.20 -12.07
N LEU A 159 11.22 -10.79 -13.22
CA LEU A 159 9.78 -10.60 -13.43
C LEU A 159 8.98 -11.88 -13.18
N PRO A 160 9.40 -13.09 -13.62
CA PRO A 160 8.72 -14.34 -13.27
C PRO A 160 8.62 -14.60 -11.76
N THR A 161 9.65 -14.22 -10.99
CA THR A 161 9.61 -14.36 -9.53
C THR A 161 8.57 -13.44 -8.91
N VAL A 162 8.41 -12.23 -9.45
CA VAL A 162 7.39 -11.27 -9.01
C VAL A 162 5.99 -11.80 -9.34
N LEU A 163 5.76 -12.30 -10.56
CA LEU A 163 4.48 -12.90 -10.98
C LEU A 163 4.10 -14.09 -10.09
N LYS A 164 5.04 -15.02 -9.87
CA LYS A 164 4.85 -16.18 -8.99
C LYS A 164 4.51 -15.79 -7.55
N ARG A 165 5.13 -14.74 -7.02
CA ARG A 165 4.78 -14.19 -5.68
C ARG A 165 3.38 -13.57 -5.64
N GLY A 166 2.94 -12.98 -6.75
CA GLY A 166 1.58 -12.48 -6.92
C GLY A 166 0.53 -13.58 -7.14
N GLY A 167 0.96 -14.82 -7.39
CA GLY A 167 0.08 -15.94 -7.68
C GLY A 167 -0.48 -15.94 -9.10
N VAL A 168 0.19 -15.27 -10.04
CA VAL A 168 -0.27 -15.12 -11.43
C VAL A 168 0.64 -15.93 -12.38
N ASP A 169 0.04 -16.63 -13.33
CA ASP A 169 0.77 -17.41 -14.33
C ASP A 169 1.33 -16.53 -15.45
N GLN A 170 2.54 -16.83 -15.90
CA GLN A 170 3.26 -16.08 -16.92
C GLN A 170 2.53 -16.09 -18.27
N VAL A 171 2.00 -17.25 -18.68
CA VAL A 171 1.35 -17.41 -19.99
C VAL A 171 0.05 -16.62 -20.06
N GLU A 172 -0.76 -16.67 -19.00
CA GLU A 172 -2.01 -15.94 -18.89
C GLU A 172 -1.75 -14.42 -18.94
N VAL A 173 -0.76 -13.96 -18.18
CA VAL A 173 -0.41 -12.54 -18.07
C VAL A 173 -0.01 -11.91 -19.40
N THR A 174 0.69 -12.64 -20.27
CA THR A 174 1.09 -12.09 -21.58
C THR A 174 -0.13 -11.76 -22.44
N ALA A 175 -1.19 -12.57 -22.36
CA ALA A 175 -2.42 -12.41 -23.14
C ALA A 175 -3.45 -11.49 -22.49
N SER A 176 -3.76 -11.69 -21.21
CA SER A 176 -4.81 -10.94 -20.50
C SER A 176 -4.29 -9.66 -19.84
N GLY A 177 -2.99 -9.59 -19.54
CA GLY A 177 -2.42 -8.58 -18.64
C GLY A 177 -2.70 -8.87 -17.16
N ALA A 178 -2.14 -8.05 -16.26
CA ALA A 178 -2.39 -8.13 -14.82
C ALA A 178 -2.15 -6.79 -14.13
N VAL A 179 -2.72 -6.61 -12.93
CA VAL A 179 -2.43 -5.45 -12.07
C VAL A 179 -1.90 -5.93 -10.72
N LEU A 180 -0.62 -5.65 -10.44
CA LEU A 180 0.07 -6.12 -9.24
C LEU A 180 0.45 -4.96 -8.34
N SER A 181 0.28 -5.13 -7.02
CA SER A 181 0.79 -4.22 -6.01
C SER A 181 2.05 -4.80 -5.37
N LEU A 182 3.17 -4.10 -5.52
CA LEU A 182 4.47 -4.43 -4.96
C LEU A 182 4.71 -3.55 -3.73
N VAL A 183 4.81 -4.16 -2.57
CA VAL A 183 4.98 -3.48 -1.28
C VAL A 183 6.34 -3.82 -0.71
N LEU A 184 7.23 -2.83 -0.62
CA LEU A 184 8.45 -2.90 0.16
C LEU A 184 8.11 -2.71 1.64
N LYS A 185 8.17 -3.80 2.41
CA LYS A 185 7.85 -3.80 3.85
C LYS A 185 9.13 -3.68 4.68
N TRP A 186 9.25 -2.58 5.41
CA TRP A 186 10.38 -2.30 6.29
C TRP A 186 10.02 -2.61 7.74
N SER A 187 10.91 -3.31 8.44
CA SER A 187 10.75 -3.64 9.85
C SER A 187 12.07 -3.40 10.56
N CYS A 188 12.25 -2.18 11.06
CA CYS A 188 13.54 -1.68 11.50
C CYS A 188 13.62 -1.55 13.02
N GLN A 189 14.75 -1.97 13.58
CA GLN A 189 15.10 -1.72 14.96
C GLN A 189 16.18 -0.64 14.97
N LEU A 190 15.90 0.50 15.59
CA LEU A 190 16.80 1.65 15.64
C LEU A 190 17.49 1.65 17.01
N GLY A 191 18.82 1.51 17.01
CA GLY A 191 19.62 1.55 18.22
C GLY A 191 21.09 1.23 17.97
N PRO A 192 21.98 1.49 18.94
CA PRO A 192 23.38 1.09 18.83
C PRO A 192 23.48 -0.44 18.68
N GLY A 193 24.23 -0.90 17.66
CA GLY A 193 24.40 -2.33 17.36
C GLY A 193 23.25 -2.98 16.57
N SER A 194 22.28 -2.21 16.07
CA SER A 194 21.23 -2.74 15.19
C SER A 194 21.79 -3.15 13.82
N LYS A 195 21.27 -4.24 13.25
CA LYS A 195 21.56 -4.66 11.87
C LYS A 195 21.02 -3.65 10.85
N GLU A 196 21.56 -3.69 9.64
CA GLU A 196 21.02 -2.96 8.49
C GLU A 196 19.53 -3.29 8.27
N CYS A 197 18.71 -2.26 8.06
CA CYS A 197 17.30 -2.47 7.79
C CYS A 197 17.04 -2.65 6.30
N LEU A 198 16.76 -3.89 5.91
CA LEU A 198 16.44 -4.25 4.53
C LEU A 198 14.92 -4.47 4.35
N PRO A 199 14.33 -4.04 3.23
CA PRO A 199 12.92 -4.26 2.96
C PRO A 199 12.64 -5.69 2.49
N ALA A 200 11.50 -6.24 2.91
CA ALA A 200 10.96 -7.47 2.34
C ALA A 200 9.92 -7.13 1.26
N LEU A 201 10.06 -7.69 0.05
CA LEU A 201 9.06 -7.54 -1.02
C LEU A 201 7.86 -8.45 -0.81
N LYS A 202 6.68 -7.84 -0.76
CA LYS A 202 5.37 -8.50 -0.83
C LYS A 202 4.67 -8.12 -2.12
N VAL A 203 4.04 -9.07 -2.79
CA VAL A 203 3.33 -8.88 -4.06
C VAL A 203 1.89 -9.33 -3.86
N TYR A 204 0.94 -8.53 -4.35
CA TYR A 204 -0.48 -8.84 -4.30
C TYR A 204 -1.09 -8.62 -5.68
N ASP A 205 -1.84 -9.59 -6.19
CA ASP A 205 -2.71 -9.35 -7.34
C ASP A 205 -3.93 -8.54 -6.90
N ILE A 206 -4.02 -7.31 -7.40
CA ILE A 206 -5.15 -6.41 -7.14
C ILE A 206 -6.13 -6.38 -8.31
N GLY A 207 -5.70 -6.83 -9.50
CA GLY A 207 -6.53 -6.94 -10.70
C GLY A 207 -7.45 -8.15 -10.66
N LYS A 208 -7.13 -9.19 -9.86
CA LYS A 208 -7.91 -10.44 -9.76
C LYS A 208 -8.19 -11.05 -11.14
N GLY A 209 -7.15 -11.12 -11.97
CA GLY A 209 -7.25 -11.60 -13.36
C GLY A 209 -7.68 -10.56 -14.41
N ALA A 210 -8.02 -9.33 -14.02
CA ALA A 210 -8.19 -8.23 -14.96
C ALA A 210 -6.84 -7.58 -15.31
N GLY A 211 -6.54 -7.47 -16.60
CA GLY A 211 -5.38 -6.73 -17.08
C GLY A 211 -5.57 -5.22 -17.12
N PHE A 212 -4.47 -4.51 -17.32
CA PHE A 212 -4.50 -3.07 -17.56
C PHE A 212 -4.50 -2.79 -19.07
N TYR A 213 -5.39 -1.90 -19.50
CA TYR A 213 -5.51 -1.42 -20.86
C TYR A 213 -5.16 0.06 -20.93
N ASN A 214 -4.32 0.43 -21.89
CA ASN A 214 -3.95 1.81 -22.17
C ASN A 214 -3.92 2.06 -23.67
N GLU A 215 -4.39 3.24 -24.08
CA GLU A 215 -4.41 3.65 -25.48
C GLU A 215 -3.67 4.98 -25.63
N TYR A 216 -2.78 5.04 -26.61
CA TYR A 216 -1.99 6.22 -26.89
C TYR A 216 -1.73 6.36 -28.39
N ALA A 217 -1.46 7.58 -28.83
CA ALA A 217 -1.15 7.86 -30.22
C ALA A 217 0.20 8.56 -30.35
N GLN A 218 0.94 8.21 -31.41
CA GLN A 218 2.18 8.90 -31.80
C GLN A 218 1.90 9.71 -33.06
N TYR A 219 2.10 11.02 -33.01
CA TYR A 219 1.80 11.94 -34.11
C TYR A 219 3.06 12.26 -34.91
N TYR A 220 2.94 12.25 -36.24
CA TYR A 220 4.02 12.63 -37.16
C TYR A 220 3.45 13.27 -38.43
N GLN A 221 4.30 13.99 -39.16
CA GLN A 221 3.93 14.57 -40.45
C GLN A 221 4.56 13.75 -41.58
N GLN A 222 3.77 13.49 -42.61
CA GLN A 222 4.23 12.82 -43.82
C GLN A 222 3.83 13.63 -45.05
N SER A 223 4.70 13.71 -46.05
CA SER A 223 4.40 14.40 -47.30
C SER A 223 3.57 13.49 -48.20
N GLU A 224 2.30 13.81 -48.37
CA GLU A 224 1.43 13.21 -49.38
C GLU A 224 1.25 14.24 -50.51
N GLY A 225 1.70 13.91 -51.72
CA GLY A 225 1.53 14.78 -52.90
C GLY A 225 2.21 16.16 -52.80
N GLY A 226 3.27 16.29 -51.99
CA GLY A 226 3.97 17.56 -51.78
C GLY A 226 3.37 18.45 -50.68
N THR A 227 2.27 18.03 -50.05
CA THR A 227 1.66 18.71 -48.90
C THR A 227 1.94 17.95 -47.61
N PRO A 228 2.31 18.64 -46.51
CA PRO A 228 2.48 17.99 -45.21
C PRO A 228 1.11 17.63 -44.63
N VAL A 229 0.84 16.33 -44.48
CA VAL A 229 -0.37 15.81 -43.85
C VAL A 229 -0.01 15.26 -42.46
N LEU A 230 -0.88 15.53 -41.48
CA LEU A 230 -0.72 15.01 -40.12
C LEU A 230 -1.23 13.57 -40.06
N HIS A 231 -0.34 12.66 -39.68
CA HIS A 231 -0.65 11.26 -39.40
C HIS A 231 -0.45 10.94 -37.92
N ARG A 232 -1.07 9.85 -37.46
CA ARG A 232 -0.79 9.25 -36.17
C ARG A 232 -0.81 7.72 -36.25
N ASP A 233 -0.01 7.09 -35.41
CA ASP A 233 -0.12 5.66 -35.16
C ASP A 233 -0.87 5.45 -33.84
N LEU A 234 -1.99 4.74 -33.91
CA LEU A 234 -2.79 4.40 -32.73
C LEU A 234 -2.26 3.10 -32.13
N ASN A 235 -1.89 3.15 -30.86
CA ASN A 235 -1.39 2.00 -30.12
C ASN A 235 -2.35 1.67 -28.98
N GLN A 236 -2.89 0.47 -29.02
CA GLN A 236 -3.75 -0.11 -27.98
C GLN A 236 -2.92 -1.17 -27.26
N ALA A 237 -2.42 -0.82 -26.08
CA ALA A 237 -1.54 -1.66 -25.29
C ALA A 237 -2.29 -2.34 -24.14
N ARG A 238 -2.05 -3.63 -23.97
CA ARG A 238 -2.47 -4.44 -22.83
C ARG A 238 -1.25 -5.04 -22.17
N GLY A 239 -1.28 -5.16 -20.85
CA GLY A 239 -0.18 -5.79 -20.13
C GLY A 239 -0.23 -5.64 -18.63
N ILE A 240 0.96 -5.58 -18.03
CA ILE A 240 1.17 -5.66 -16.60
C ILE A 240 1.32 -4.25 -16.04
N ARG A 241 0.46 -3.86 -15.11
CA ARG A 241 0.65 -2.63 -14.32
C ARG A 241 1.13 -2.98 -12.91
N LEU A 242 2.30 -2.50 -12.56
CA LEU A 242 2.92 -2.64 -11.25
C LEU A 242 2.71 -1.35 -10.47
N LEU A 243 2.07 -1.43 -9.31
CA LEU A 243 1.94 -0.31 -8.38
C LEU A 243 2.92 -0.53 -7.22
N VAL A 244 3.90 0.35 -7.06
CA VAL A 244 4.93 0.20 -6.04
C VAL A 244 4.65 1.08 -4.83
N SER A 245 4.88 0.55 -3.63
CA SER A 245 4.72 1.31 -2.39
C SER A 245 5.73 0.88 -1.32
N SER A 246 6.16 1.84 -0.50
CA SER A 246 7.04 1.62 0.64
C SER A 246 6.23 1.78 1.93
N ARG A 247 6.25 0.76 2.80
CA ARG A 247 5.61 0.85 4.12
C ARG A 247 6.54 0.31 5.18
N GLY A 248 6.70 1.03 6.28
CA GLY A 248 7.62 0.60 7.32
C GLY A 248 7.18 0.86 8.73
N VAL A 249 7.79 0.07 9.60
CA VAL A 249 7.66 0.17 11.03
C VAL A 249 9.05 0.28 11.62
N ALA A 250 9.30 1.34 12.38
CA ALA A 250 10.51 1.49 13.17
C ALA A 250 10.22 1.37 14.66
N ARG A 251 11.14 0.70 15.36
CA ARG A 251 11.12 0.56 16.80
C ARG A 251 12.45 1.06 17.35
N LYS A 252 12.39 2.03 18.26
CA LYS A 252 13.52 2.53 19.02
C LYS A 252 13.20 2.30 20.49
N ILE A 253 14.20 1.88 21.25
CA ILE A 253 14.08 1.81 22.71
C ILE A 253 14.14 3.24 23.24
N ASP A 254 13.12 3.63 23.99
CA ASP A 254 13.06 4.91 24.69
C ASP A 254 13.25 4.66 26.19
N ALA A 255 14.33 5.19 26.74
CA ALA A 255 14.69 4.97 28.14
C ALA A 255 13.61 5.52 29.10
N TYR A 256 12.98 6.66 28.75
CA TYR A 256 11.91 7.23 29.56
C TYR A 256 10.69 6.32 29.61
N ALA A 257 10.27 5.79 28.45
CA ALA A 257 9.19 4.82 28.37
C ALA A 257 9.51 3.54 29.14
N CYS A 258 10.76 3.04 29.08
CA CYS A 258 11.18 1.87 29.85
C CYS A 258 11.07 2.09 31.36
N VAL A 259 11.52 3.25 31.85
CA VAL A 259 11.44 3.62 33.28
C VAL A 259 9.98 3.76 33.71
N LEU A 260 9.14 4.40 32.90
CA LEU A 260 7.71 4.53 33.19
C LEU A 260 7.03 3.16 33.28
N GLN A 261 7.30 2.25 32.34
CA GLN A 261 6.76 0.89 32.37
C GLN A 261 7.22 0.12 33.60
N LEU A 262 8.45 0.33 34.05
CA LEU A 262 8.96 -0.26 35.29
C LEU A 262 8.18 0.25 36.51
N PHE A 263 7.91 1.54 36.59
CA PHE A 263 7.09 2.10 37.68
C PHE A 263 5.65 1.57 37.67
N VAL A 264 5.03 1.45 36.49
CA VAL A 264 3.70 0.84 36.37
C VAL A 264 3.71 -0.62 36.83
N ALA A 265 4.74 -1.39 36.46
CA ALA A 265 4.89 -2.76 36.91
C ALA A 265 5.03 -2.86 38.44
N LEU A 266 5.84 -2.00 39.05
CA LEU A 266 6.00 -1.95 40.51
C LEU A 266 4.71 -1.52 41.22
N ALA A 267 3.95 -0.58 40.64
CA ALA A 267 2.67 -0.13 41.18
C ALA A 267 1.56 -1.20 41.12
N LEU A 268 1.67 -2.20 40.24
CA LEU A 268 0.71 -3.30 40.13
C LEU A 268 0.92 -4.41 41.19
N ILE A 269 2.11 -4.50 41.81
CA ILE A 269 2.43 -5.54 42.80
C ILE A 269 1.48 -5.51 44.02
N PRO A 270 1.19 -4.36 44.65
CA PRO A 270 0.27 -4.28 45.80
C PRO A 270 -1.18 -4.64 45.46
N ILE A 271 -1.59 -4.45 44.21
CA ILE A 271 -2.95 -4.81 43.76
C ILE A 271 -3.10 -6.34 43.76
N ALA A 272 -2.05 -7.07 43.37
CA ALA A 272 -2.05 -8.52 43.40
C ALA A 272 -2.16 -9.07 44.84
N SER A 273 -1.45 -8.48 45.81
CA SER A 273 -1.57 -8.89 47.21
C SER A 273 -2.95 -8.55 47.79
N MET A 274 -3.52 -7.39 47.44
CA MET A 274 -4.88 -7.02 47.86
C MET A 274 -5.94 -7.99 47.30
N LEU A 275 -5.80 -8.43 46.05
CA LEU A 275 -6.67 -9.43 45.44
C LEU A 275 -6.50 -10.81 46.09
N ALA A 276 -5.27 -11.23 46.34
CA ALA A 276 -4.99 -12.49 47.05
C ALA A 276 -5.62 -12.47 48.46
N ASP A 277 -5.50 -11.35 49.16
CA ASP A 277 -6.14 -11.12 50.46
C ASP A 277 -7.66 -11.20 50.39
N LEU A 278 -8.27 -10.57 49.38
CA LEU A 278 -9.72 -10.59 49.17
C LEU A 278 -10.22 -12.03 48.95
N ILE A 279 -9.50 -12.81 48.15
CA ILE A 279 -9.83 -14.22 47.87
C ILE A 279 -9.72 -15.07 49.14
N MET A 280 -8.60 -14.93 49.87
CA MET A 280 -8.36 -15.69 51.11
C MET A 280 -9.38 -15.37 52.21
N GLN A 281 -9.85 -14.12 52.29
CA GLN A 281 -10.86 -13.73 53.28
C GLN A 281 -12.29 -14.13 52.92
N ASN A 282 -12.65 -14.17 51.62
CA ASN A 282 -14.05 -14.32 51.21
C ASN A 282 -14.38 -15.67 50.57
N LEU A 283 -13.50 -16.21 49.71
CA LEU A 283 -13.78 -17.39 48.88
C LEU A 283 -13.21 -18.70 49.43
N PHE A 284 -12.10 -18.66 50.19
CA PHE A 284 -11.41 -19.89 50.61
C PHE A 284 -12.16 -20.62 51.74
N SER A 285 -12.08 -21.96 51.77
CA SER A 285 -12.78 -22.78 52.78
C SER A 285 -12.29 -22.49 54.20
N GLU A 286 -10.97 -22.35 54.37
CA GLU A 286 -10.30 -22.05 55.66
C GLU A 286 -10.19 -20.55 55.97
N ARG A 287 -11.13 -19.73 55.46
CA ARG A 287 -11.12 -18.27 55.64
C ARG A 287 -11.13 -17.80 57.10
N ARG A 288 -11.69 -18.59 58.02
CA ARG A 288 -11.74 -18.24 59.46
C ARG A 288 -10.34 -18.24 60.07
N HIS A 289 -9.56 -19.29 59.80
CA HIS A 289 -8.19 -19.42 60.26
C HIS A 289 -7.33 -18.26 59.74
N TYR A 290 -7.42 -17.94 58.44
CA TYR A 290 -6.68 -16.82 57.86
C TYR A 290 -7.04 -15.45 58.48
N ARG A 291 -8.31 -15.23 58.86
CA ARG A 291 -8.77 -13.97 59.46
C ARG A 291 -8.25 -13.78 60.88
N GLU A 292 -8.16 -14.85 61.66
CA GLU A 292 -7.64 -14.82 63.05
C GLU A 292 -6.17 -14.40 63.11
N TYR A 293 -5.30 -14.92 62.21
CA TYR A 293 -3.88 -14.51 62.18
C TYR A 293 -3.65 -13.14 61.57
N LYS A 294 -4.57 -12.66 60.74
CA LYS A 294 -4.39 -11.38 60.03
C LYS A 294 -4.91 -10.17 60.80
N THR A 295 -6.03 -10.31 61.51
CA THR A 295 -6.67 -9.18 62.20
C THR A 295 -6.63 -9.40 63.71
N GLU A 296 -5.91 -8.51 64.41
CA GLU A 296 -5.96 -8.44 65.86
C GLU A 296 -7.07 -7.49 66.29
N THR A 297 -8.04 -7.99 67.06
CA THR A 297 -9.10 -7.16 67.63
C THR A 297 -8.58 -6.44 68.86
N THR A 298 -8.37 -5.13 68.76
CA THR A 298 -8.02 -4.29 69.90
C THR A 298 -9.28 -3.75 70.58
N PRO A 299 -9.26 -3.54 71.91
CA PRO A 299 -10.34 -2.87 72.62
C PRO A 299 -10.47 -1.42 72.12
N ASP A 300 -11.70 -0.92 72.01
CA ASP A 300 -11.96 0.43 71.52
C ASP A 300 -11.32 1.47 72.45
N PHE A 301 -10.38 2.24 71.92
CA PHE A 301 -9.71 3.31 72.67
C PHE A 301 -10.67 4.45 73.04
N SER A 302 -11.88 4.49 72.47
CA SER A 302 -12.94 5.42 72.88
C SER A 302 -13.33 5.23 74.36
N ASP A 303 -13.40 3.98 74.85
CA ASP A 303 -13.71 3.64 76.24
C ASP A 303 -12.56 4.01 77.19
N VAL A 304 -11.31 3.85 76.73
CA VAL A 304 -10.12 4.26 77.49
C VAL A 304 -10.05 5.77 77.61
N ARG A 305 -10.32 6.49 76.51
CA ARG A 305 -10.35 7.96 76.50
C ARG A 305 -11.47 8.52 77.37
N ALA A 306 -12.67 7.90 77.31
CA ALA A 306 -13.79 8.26 78.17
C ALA A 306 -13.48 8.02 79.66
N LYS A 307 -12.81 6.92 80.01
CA LYS A 307 -12.36 6.65 81.39
C LYS A 307 -11.32 7.65 81.88
N VAL A 308 -10.36 8.05 81.05
CA VAL A 308 -9.37 9.08 81.40
C VAL A 308 -10.05 10.43 81.63
N GLU A 309 -10.98 10.82 80.77
CA GLU A 309 -11.71 12.08 80.91
C GLU A 309 -12.62 12.11 82.15
N GLN A 310 -13.23 10.98 82.51
CA GLN A 310 -13.98 10.82 83.76
C GLN A 310 -13.06 10.91 84.99
N MET A 311 -11.89 10.27 84.96
CA MET A 311 -10.91 10.35 86.04
C MET A 311 -10.38 11.78 86.24
N GLU A 312 -10.11 12.52 85.17
CA GLU A 312 -9.71 13.93 85.25
C GLU A 312 -10.81 14.81 85.87
N LYS A 313 -12.08 14.63 85.47
CA LYS A 313 -13.21 15.33 86.08
C LYS A 313 -13.36 14.99 87.56
N HIS A 314 -13.20 13.72 87.93
CA HIS A 314 -13.28 13.28 89.32
C HIS A 314 -12.16 13.87 90.18
N THR A 315 -10.93 13.90 89.65
CA THR A 315 -9.74 14.47 90.31
C THR A 315 -9.88 15.99 90.49
N LYS A 316 -10.38 16.70 89.47
CA LYS A 316 -10.71 18.13 89.59
C LYS A 316 -11.78 18.39 90.64
N SER A 317 -12.82 17.55 90.71
CA SER A 317 -13.88 17.70 91.73
C SER A 317 -13.37 17.40 93.14
N GLN A 318 -12.49 16.40 93.31
CA GLN A 318 -11.87 16.08 94.59
C GLN A 318 -10.94 17.19 95.06
N ASN A 319 -10.13 17.76 94.16
CA ASN A 319 -9.27 18.89 94.47
C ASN A 319 -10.09 20.15 94.80
N ALA A 320 -11.20 20.40 94.12
CA ALA A 320 -12.12 21.49 94.46
C ALA A 320 -12.74 21.31 95.85
N LYS A 321 -13.20 20.09 96.20
CA LYS A 321 -13.69 19.77 97.55
C LYS A 321 -12.61 19.86 98.62
N ARG A 322 -11.35 19.51 98.30
CA ARG A 322 -10.19 19.69 99.20
C ARG A 322 -9.83 21.16 99.43
N LEU A 323 -10.14 22.03 98.49
CA LEU A 323 -9.97 23.48 98.62
C LEU A 323 -11.14 24.15 99.35
N GLU A 324 -12.35 23.56 99.30
CA GLU A 324 -13.52 24.01 100.07
C GLU A 324 -13.47 23.57 101.54
N TYR A 325 -12.93 22.40 101.84
CA TYR A 325 -12.64 21.93 103.19
C TYR A 325 -11.17 22.19 103.52
N GLY A 326 -10.85 23.44 103.84
CA GLY A 326 -9.53 23.81 104.34
C GLY A 326 -9.16 23.06 105.61
N GLU A 327 -7.92 22.57 105.65
CA GLU A 327 -7.13 22.45 106.87
C GLU A 327 -5.83 23.23 106.63
N GLU A 328 -5.52 24.10 107.59
CA GLU A 328 -4.24 24.81 107.76
C GLU A 328 -3.05 23.86 107.85
#